data_AF-A0A4D4LM36-F1
#
_entry.id   AF-A0A4D4LM36-F1
#
_cell.length_a   1.000
_cell.length_b   1.000
_cell.length_c   1.000
_cell.angle_alpha   90.00
_cell.angle_beta   90.00
_cell.angle_gamma   90.00
#
_symmetry.space_group_name_H-M   'P 1'
#
loop_
_entity.id
_entity.type
_entity.pdbx_description
1 polymer ?
#
loop_
_entity_poly.entity_id
_entity_poly.type
_entity_poly.pdbx_seq_one_letter_code
_entity_poly.pdbx_strand_id
1 'polypeptide(L)'
;MAACADHSDRALRVVQLILRTPALRARFLERQDQWRDDLAAELAQRLGLDPDTDLYPQLAAGMALTAFDAVLQRWSGSDGAEDPAELTDRAFATIAPALDSVE
;
A
#
# COMPACT_ATOMS: atom_id res chain seq x y z
N MET A 1 -22.89 -6.54 -10.61
CA MET A 1 -22.65 -6.97 -9.22
C MET A 1 -21.97 -8.33 -9.12
N ALA A 2 -22.48 -9.41 -9.74
CA ALA A 2 -21.84 -10.74 -9.66
C ALA A 2 -20.37 -10.80 -10.16
N ALA A 3 -20.02 -10.08 -11.25
CA ALA A 3 -18.65 -10.06 -11.77
C ALA A 3 -17.65 -9.29 -10.89
N CYS A 4 -18.09 -8.23 -10.20
CA CYS A 4 -17.22 -7.50 -9.25
C CYS A 4 -16.98 -8.33 -7.97
N ALA A 5 -17.99 -9.04 -7.50
CA ALA A 5 -17.87 -9.94 -6.35
C ALA A 5 -16.90 -11.11 -6.66
N ASP A 6 -17.02 -11.75 -7.82
CA ASP A 6 -16.10 -12.81 -8.25
C ASP A 6 -14.65 -12.34 -8.37
N HIS A 7 -14.44 -11.12 -8.87
CA HIS A 7 -13.10 -10.51 -8.93
C HIS A 7 -12.53 -10.26 -7.52
N SER A 8 -13.35 -9.76 -6.60
CA SER A 8 -12.98 -9.50 -5.20
C SER A 8 -12.62 -10.80 -4.47
N ASP A 9 -13.42 -11.85 -4.61
CA ASP A 9 -13.16 -13.17 -4.01
C ASP A 9 -11.86 -13.79 -4.51
N ARG A 10 -11.60 -13.69 -5.82
CA ARG A 10 -10.33 -14.15 -6.40
C ARG A 10 -9.15 -13.36 -5.86
N ALA A 11 -9.27 -12.03 -5.80
CA ALA A 11 -8.23 -11.17 -5.25
C ALA A 11 -7.95 -11.48 -3.78
N LEU A 12 -8.99 -11.70 -2.97
CA LEU A 12 -8.87 -12.08 -1.56
C LEU A 12 -8.08 -13.37 -1.38
N ARG A 13 -8.40 -14.41 -2.17
CA ARG A 13 -7.67 -15.68 -2.12
C ARG A 13 -6.19 -15.52 -2.48
N VAL A 14 -5.89 -14.68 -3.47
CA VAL A 14 -4.49 -14.39 -3.85
C VAL A 14 -3.75 -13.67 -2.71
N VAL A 15 -4.38 -12.67 -2.09
CA VAL A 15 -3.79 -11.97 -0.93
C VAL A 15 -3.57 -12.93 0.23
N GLN A 16 -4.57 -13.75 0.59
CA GLN A 16 -4.44 -14.76 1.64
C GLN A 16 -3.30 -15.74 1.36
N LEU A 17 -3.16 -16.20 0.12
CA LEU A 17 -2.08 -17.10 -0.30
C LEU A 17 -0.70 -16.45 -0.13
N ILE A 18 -0.55 -15.19 -0.56
CA ILE A 18 0.69 -14.43 -0.42
C ILE A 18 1.04 -14.24 1.06
N LEU A 19 0.07 -13.78 1.87
CA LEU A 19 0.30 -13.43 3.28
C LEU A 19 0.58 -14.64 4.19
N ARG A 20 0.00 -15.81 3.86
CA ARG A 20 0.17 -17.06 4.63
C ARG A 20 1.36 -17.91 4.20
N THR A 21 1.95 -17.66 3.03
CA THR A 21 3.06 -18.45 2.49
C THR A 21 4.38 -17.67 2.62
N PRO A 22 5.34 -18.10 3.48
CA PRO A 22 6.54 -17.33 3.76
C PRO A 22 7.36 -16.95 2.52
N ALA A 23 7.54 -17.86 1.56
CA ALA A 23 8.29 -17.60 0.34
C ALA A 23 7.60 -16.55 -0.57
N LEU A 24 6.26 -16.57 -0.64
CA LEU A 24 5.51 -15.58 -1.41
C LEU A 24 5.50 -14.22 -0.70
N ARG A 25 5.37 -14.21 0.64
CA ARG A 25 5.48 -12.99 1.43
C ARG A 25 6.84 -12.33 1.27
N ALA A 26 7.93 -13.10 1.30
CA ALA A 26 9.27 -12.56 1.07
C ALA A 26 9.41 -11.91 -0.31
N ARG A 27 8.94 -12.58 -1.37
CA ARG A 27 8.92 -12.01 -2.74
C ARG A 27 8.00 -10.80 -2.88
N PHE A 28 6.90 -10.76 -2.14
CA PHE A 28 6.00 -9.63 -2.13
C PHE A 28 6.64 -8.40 -1.47
N LEU A 29 7.34 -8.58 -0.35
CA LEU A 29 8.08 -7.51 0.33
C LEU A 29 9.24 -6.99 -0.51
N GLU A 30 10.00 -7.88 -1.17
CA GLU A 30 11.04 -7.49 -2.15
C GLU A 30 10.46 -6.59 -3.26
N ARG A 31 9.27 -6.92 -3.75
CA ARG A 31 8.59 -6.09 -4.75
C ARG A 31 8.07 -4.77 -4.19
N GLN A 32 7.59 -4.75 -2.94
CA GLN A 32 7.20 -3.49 -2.30
C GLN A 32 8.39 -2.56 -2.11
N ASP A 33 9.58 -3.09 -1.80
CA ASP A 33 10.81 -2.30 -1.68
C ASP A 33 11.14 -1.61 -3.01
N GLN A 34 11.08 -2.34 -4.12
CA GLN A 34 11.23 -1.74 -5.46
C GLN A 34 10.17 -0.66 -5.74
N TRP A 35 8.90 -0.94 -5.42
CA TRP A 35 7.83 0.06 -5.59
C TRP A 35 8.04 1.29 -4.74
N ARG A 36 8.68 1.16 -3.57
CA ARG A 36 8.97 2.29 -2.71
C ARG A 36 9.91 3.26 -3.40
N ASP A 37 10.97 2.75 -4.00
CA ASP A 37 11.97 3.57 -4.69
C ASP A 37 11.38 4.23 -5.93
N ASP A 38 10.58 3.48 -6.70
CA ASP A 38 9.87 4.03 -7.87
C ASP A 38 8.90 5.16 -7.46
N LEU A 39 8.12 4.96 -6.40
CA LEU A 39 7.19 5.98 -5.88
C LEU A 39 7.93 7.20 -5.33
N ALA A 40 9.04 6.99 -4.62
CA ALA A 40 9.83 8.09 -4.07
C ALA A 40 10.47 8.93 -5.19
N ALA A 41 10.98 8.30 -6.25
CA ALA A 41 11.52 9.00 -7.41
C ALA A 41 10.44 9.87 -8.09
N GLU A 42 9.24 9.32 -8.30
CA GLU A 42 8.12 10.07 -8.87
C GLU A 42 7.67 11.23 -7.96
N LEU A 43 7.63 11.03 -6.65
CA LEU A 43 7.29 12.09 -5.70
C LEU A 43 8.33 13.22 -5.69
N ALA A 44 9.63 12.88 -5.71
CA ALA A 44 10.70 13.87 -5.79
C ALA A 44 10.58 14.72 -7.07
N GLN A 45 10.36 14.07 -8.21
CA GLN A 45 10.15 14.77 -9.49
C GLN A 45 8.93 15.69 -9.46
N ARG A 46 7.79 15.21 -8.94
CA ARG A 46 6.53 15.98 -8.91
C ARG A 46 6.57 17.17 -7.96
N LEU A 47 7.37 17.10 -6.91
CA LEU A 47 7.48 18.13 -5.88
C LEU A 47 8.72 19.02 -6.04
N GLY A 48 9.59 18.71 -7.01
CA GLY A 48 10.84 19.45 -7.23
C GLY A 48 11.84 19.30 -6.08
N LEU A 49 11.81 18.17 -5.38
CA LEU A 49 12.68 17.87 -4.24
C LEU A 49 13.94 17.13 -4.72
N ASP A 50 15.06 17.35 -4.03
CA ASP A 50 16.32 16.66 -4.28
C ASP A 50 16.30 15.29 -3.57
N PRO A 51 16.35 14.16 -4.30
CA PRO A 51 16.29 12.83 -3.70
C PRO A 51 17.45 12.51 -2.76
N ASP A 52 18.58 13.21 -2.86
CA ASP A 52 19.77 12.95 -2.02
C ASP A 52 19.69 13.70 -0.67
N THR A 53 18.89 14.77 -0.58
CA THR A 53 18.82 15.61 0.63
C THR A 53 17.43 15.64 1.27
N ASP A 54 16.38 15.50 0.47
CA ASP A 54 15.01 15.57 0.94
C ASP A 54 14.50 14.18 1.33
N LEU A 55 14.24 13.98 2.62
CA LEU A 55 13.74 12.71 3.14
C LEU A 55 12.26 12.47 2.84
N TYR A 56 11.53 13.53 2.49
CA TYR A 56 10.09 13.48 2.35
C TYR A 56 9.59 12.44 1.33
N PRO A 57 10.13 12.36 0.09
CA PRO A 57 9.66 11.38 -0.90
C PRO A 57 9.79 9.93 -0.41
N GLN A 58 10.92 9.58 0.22
CA GLN A 58 11.17 8.21 0.72
C GLN A 58 10.28 7.85 1.93
N LEU A 59 9.96 8.83 2.77
CA LEU A 59 9.05 8.67 3.90
C LEU A 59 7.60 8.56 3.42
N ALA A 60 7.17 9.44 2.50
CA ALA A 60 5.83 9.43 1.93
C ALA A 60 5.51 8.11 1.22
N ALA A 61 6.42 7.63 0.36
CA ALA A 61 6.28 6.33 -0.30
C ALA A 61 6.22 5.17 0.71
N GLY A 62 7.07 5.19 1.74
CA GLY A 62 7.09 4.18 2.79
C GLY A 62 5.80 4.15 3.62
N MET A 63 5.23 5.33 3.95
CA MET A 63 3.94 5.43 4.64
C MET A 63 2.79 4.89 3.79
N ALA A 64 2.77 5.19 2.48
CA ALA A 64 1.76 4.65 1.57
C ALA A 64 1.82 3.12 1.47
N LEU A 65 3.01 2.52 1.39
CA LEU A 65 3.16 1.06 1.38
C LEU A 65 2.80 0.41 2.72
N THR A 66 3.06 1.09 3.84
CA THR A 66 2.63 0.64 5.17
C THR A 66 1.11 0.66 5.29
N ALA A 67 0.45 1.71 4.79
CA ALA A 67 -1.00 1.79 4.71
C ALA A 67 -1.57 0.64 3.84
N PHE A 68 -0.94 0.38 2.69
CA PHE A 68 -1.33 -0.72 1.81
C PHE A 68 -1.21 -2.10 2.49
N ASP A 69 -0.09 -2.41 3.17
CA ASP A 69 0.04 -3.67 3.92
C ASP A 69 -1.05 -3.78 5.01
N ALA A 70 -1.31 -2.71 5.76
CA ALA A 70 -2.36 -2.69 6.78
C ALA A 70 -3.76 -3.01 6.21
N VAL A 71 -4.09 -2.45 5.04
CA VAL A 71 -5.34 -2.77 4.31
C VAL A 71 -5.40 -4.24 3.96
N LEU A 72 -4.33 -4.80 3.36
CA LEU A 72 -4.29 -6.22 2.97
C LEU A 72 -4.42 -7.16 4.17
N GLN A 73 -3.72 -6.88 5.27
CA GLN A 73 -3.81 -7.68 6.50
C GLN A 73 -5.24 -7.66 7.05
N ARG A 74 -5.87 -6.49 7.10
CA ARG A 74 -7.21 -6.31 7.67
C ARG A 74 -8.30 -6.94 6.79
N TRP A 75 -8.24 -6.69 5.49
CA TRP A 75 -9.15 -7.30 4.52
C TRP A 75 -9.05 -8.83 4.56
N SER A 76 -7.82 -9.37 4.51
CA SER A 76 -7.56 -10.81 4.62
C SER A 76 -8.01 -11.39 5.97
N GLY A 77 -7.79 -10.67 7.07
CA GLY A 77 -8.15 -11.09 8.42
C GLY A 77 -9.65 -11.11 8.67
N SER A 78 -10.39 -10.24 7.99
CA SER A 78 -11.87 -10.19 8.00
C SER A 78 -12.53 -11.20 7.05
N ASP A 79 -11.75 -12.03 6.34
CA ASP A 79 -12.22 -12.92 5.28
C ASP A 79 -13.08 -12.20 4.22
N GLY A 80 -12.67 -10.98 3.86
CA GLY A 80 -13.38 -10.16 2.88
C GLY A 80 -14.61 -9.43 3.39
N ALA A 81 -14.94 -9.53 4.68
CA ALA A 81 -16.11 -8.86 5.25
C ALA A 81 -15.99 -7.32 5.30
N GLU A 82 -14.78 -6.78 5.48
CA GLU A 82 -14.53 -5.34 5.34
C GLU A 82 -14.25 -4.98 3.87
N ASP A 83 -14.80 -3.87 3.38
CA ASP A 83 -14.55 -3.40 2.01
C ASP A 83 -13.09 -2.89 1.88
N PRO A 84 -12.27 -3.43 0.96
CA PRO A 84 -10.90 -2.97 0.75
C PRO A 84 -10.81 -1.50 0.30
N ALA A 85 -11.83 -0.95 -0.39
CA ALA A 85 -11.87 0.46 -0.75
C ALA A 85 -12.03 1.35 0.50
N GLU A 86 -13.00 1.04 1.36
CA GLU A 86 -13.20 1.76 2.63
C GLU A 86 -12.00 1.63 3.58
N LEU A 87 -11.33 0.48 3.58
CA LEU A 87 -10.08 0.29 4.30
C LEU A 87 -8.97 1.21 3.76
N THR A 88 -8.85 1.33 2.44
CA THR A 88 -7.88 2.19 1.77
C THR A 88 -8.13 3.66 2.12
N ASP A 89 -9.37 4.12 2.00
CA ASP A 89 -9.75 5.50 2.34
C ASP A 89 -9.41 5.82 3.80
N ARG A 90 -9.75 4.91 4.74
CA ARG A 90 -9.41 5.08 6.16
C ARG A 90 -7.90 5.11 6.40
N ALA A 91 -7.14 4.25 5.73
CA ALA A 91 -5.70 4.19 5.90
C ALA A 91 -5.02 5.47 5.40
N PHE A 92 -5.41 5.97 4.22
CA PHE A 92 -4.88 7.22 3.68
C PHE A 92 -5.33 8.45 4.48
N ALA A 93 -6.58 8.50 4.94
CA ALA A 93 -7.03 9.56 5.84
C ALA A 93 -6.23 9.61 7.16
N THR A 94 -5.74 8.47 7.63
CA THR A 94 -4.92 8.38 8.85
C THR A 94 -3.53 8.97 8.65
N ILE A 95 -2.91 8.75 7.49
CA ILE A 95 -1.56 9.25 7.18
C ILE A 95 -1.54 10.64 6.52
N ALA A 96 -2.67 11.10 5.98
CA ALA A 96 -2.79 12.38 5.27
C ALA A 96 -2.23 13.58 6.06
N PRO A 97 -2.50 13.76 7.37
CA PRO A 97 -1.95 14.91 8.11
C PRO A 97 -0.42 14.97 8.12
N ALA A 98 0.27 13.82 8.03
CA ALA A 98 1.72 13.78 7.94
C ALA A 98 2.22 14.08 6.52
N LEU A 99 1.45 13.71 5.49
CA LEU A 99 1.76 13.98 4.08
C LEU A 99 1.49 15.44 3.69
N ASP A 100 0.43 16.04 4.22
CA ASP A 100 0.02 17.42 3.91
C ASP A 100 0.93 18.49 4.57
N SER A 101 1.96 18.07 5.30
CA SER A 101 2.87 18.97 6.02
C SER A 101 3.96 19.60 5.15
N VAL A 102 4.02 19.24 3.87
CA VAL A 102 4.96 19.82 2.88
C VAL A 102 4.23 20.88 2.07
N GLU A 103 4.45 22.14 2.42
CA GLU A 103 4.12 23.32 1.60
C GLU A 103 5.18 23.56 0.51
#